data_AF-A0A7J9FQ19-F1
#
_entry.id   AF-A0A7J9FQ19-F1
#
_cell.length_a   1.000
_cell.length_b   1.000
_cell.length_c   1.000
_cell.angle_alpha   90.00
_cell.angle_beta   90.00
_cell.angle_gamma   90.00
#
_symmetry.space_group_name_H-M   'P 1'
#
loop_
_entity.id
_entity.type
_entity.pdbx_description
1 polymer ?
#
loop_
_entity_poly.entity_id
_entity_poly.type
_entity_poly.pdbx_seq_one_letter_code
_entity_poly.pdbx_strand_id
1 'polypeptide(L)'
;MVVMGKDRWVPPSRESVKVNFDVVFQKDKQKYASGILIRNREGLIMVVCIHPNSHIVDPFMAEARACEQMVSFMVDLGFKK
;
A
#
# COMPACT_ATOMS: atom_id res chain seq x y z
N MET A 1 -8.20 -11.46 -7.25
CA MET A 1 -8.89 -12.62 -6.66
C MET A 1 -9.92 -12.10 -5.66
N VAL A 2 -11.21 -12.21 -5.95
CA VAL A 2 -12.27 -11.86 -4.99
C VAL A 2 -12.61 -13.14 -4.24
N VAL A 3 -12.27 -13.20 -2.95
CA VAL A 3 -12.64 -14.34 -2.10
C VAL A 3 -14.11 -14.18 -1.75
N MET A 4 -14.96 -15.08 -2.23
CA MET A 4 -16.35 -15.19 -1.79
C MET A 4 -16.39 -15.89 -0.42
N GLY A 5 -16.17 -15.09 0.62
CA GLY A 5 -16.35 -15.44 2.02
C GLY A 5 -16.92 -14.23 2.75
N LYS A 6 -17.65 -14.45 3.84
CA LYS A 6 -18.35 -13.44 4.66
C LYS A 6 -17.42 -12.45 5.40
N ASP A 7 -16.26 -12.11 4.85
CA ASP A 7 -15.35 -11.11 5.42
C ASP A 7 -15.80 -9.71 4.96
N ARG A 8 -16.89 -9.23 5.56
CA ARG A 8 -17.29 -7.83 5.42
C ARG A 8 -16.16 -6.96 5.95
N TRP A 9 -15.73 -5.99 5.15
CA TRP A 9 -14.76 -5.00 5.57
C TRP A 9 -15.15 -4.37 6.91
N VAL A 10 -14.25 -4.43 7.88
CA VAL A 10 -14.42 -3.78 9.18
C VAL A 10 -13.71 -2.42 9.13
N PRO A 11 -14.42 -1.32 9.40
CA PRO A 11 -13.82 0.01 9.39
C PRO A 11 -12.77 0.17 10.50
N PRO A 12 -11.71 0.96 10.27
CA PRO A 12 -10.80 1.39 11.33
C PRO A 12 -11.52 2.21 12.42
N SER A 13 -10.87 2.39 13.58
CA SER A 13 -11.35 3.29 14.63
C SER A 13 -11.35 4.75 14.15
N ARG A 14 -12.03 5.64 14.89
CA ARG A 14 -12.15 7.06 14.51
C ARG A 14 -10.79 7.77 14.33
N GLU A 15 -9.80 7.38 15.11
CA GLU A 15 -8.46 7.99 15.13
C GLU A 15 -7.45 7.23 14.27
N SER A 16 -7.90 6.27 13.46
CA SER A 16 -7.02 5.49 12.59
C SER A 16 -7.51 5.45 11.16
N VAL A 17 -6.59 5.15 10.25
CA VAL A 17 -6.84 4.97 8.83
C VAL A 17 -6.46 3.56 8.42
N LYS A 18 -7.10 3.06 7.36
CA LYS A 18 -6.69 1.80 6.74
C LYS A 18 -5.77 2.09 5.56
N VAL A 19 -4.52 1.67 5.69
CA VAL A 19 -3.53 1.73 4.63
C VAL A 19 -3.48 0.38 3.92
N ASN A 20 -3.43 0.40 2.59
CA ASN A 20 -3.19 -0.78 1.77
C ASN A 20 -2.06 -0.42 0.82
N PHE A 21 -1.15 -1.35 0.60
CA PHE A 21 -0.09 -1.19 -0.37
C PHE A 21 0.07 -2.50 -1.14
N ASP A 22 0.55 -2.39 -2.36
CA ASP A 22 0.81 -3.51 -3.25
C ASP A 22 1.84 -3.08 -4.29
N VAL A 23 2.40 -4.04 -5.03
CA VAL A 23 3.31 -3.76 -6.14
C VAL A 23 2.86 -4.40 -7.44
N VAL A 24 3.14 -3.70 -8.54
CA VAL A 24 3.23 -4.33 -9.85
C VAL A 24 4.70 -4.50 -10.19
N PHE A 25 5.12 -5.72 -10.53
CA PHE A 25 6.51 -6.06 -10.85
C PHE A 25 6.65 -6.54 -12.30
N GLN A 26 7.57 -5.94 -13.05
CA GLN A 26 7.92 -6.34 -14.40
C GLN A 26 9.34 -6.91 -14.43
N LYS A 27 9.43 -8.24 -14.40
CA LYS A 27 10.69 -9.00 -14.29
C LYS A 27 11.69 -8.68 -15.40
N ASP A 28 11.25 -8.67 -16.66
CA ASP A 28 12.14 -8.49 -17.83
C ASP A 28 12.85 -7.14 -17.83
N LYS A 29 12.26 -6.13 -17.19
CA LYS A 29 12.81 -4.78 -17.11
C LYS A 29 13.40 -4.45 -15.74
N GLN A 30 13.29 -5.36 -14.76
CA GLN A 30 13.64 -5.13 -13.36
C GLN A 30 13.05 -3.81 -12.82
N LYS A 31 11.80 -3.55 -13.23
CA LYS A 31 11.03 -2.37 -12.84
C LYS A 31 9.84 -2.80 -12.03
N TYR A 32 9.44 -1.96 -11.10
CA TYR A 32 8.21 -2.15 -10.36
C TYR A 32 7.62 -0.80 -10.00
N ALA A 33 6.35 -0.79 -9.67
CA ALA A 33 5.72 0.37 -9.05
C ALA A 33 4.97 -0.08 -7.81
N SER A 34 5.16 0.64 -6.71
CA SER A 34 4.34 0.46 -5.52
C SER A 34 3.12 1.37 -5.61
N GLY A 35 1.97 0.85 -5.21
CA GLY A 35 0.75 1.61 -5.02
C GLY A 35 0.41 1.65 -3.54
N ILE A 36 0.07 2.83 -3.01
CA ILE A 36 -0.37 3.02 -1.63
C ILE A 36 -1.74 3.69 -1.65
N LEU A 37 -2.68 3.16 -0.86
CA LEU A 37 -4.05 3.64 -0.73
C LEU A 37 -4.41 3.81 0.74
N ILE A 38 -4.74 5.04 1.14
CA ILE A 38 -5.18 5.37 2.49
C ILE A 38 -6.67 5.71 2.45
N ARG A 39 -7.46 5.05 3.30
CA ARG A 39 -8.89 5.30 3.43
C ARG A 39 -9.31 5.53 4.89
N ASN A 40 -10.31 6.38 5.09
CA ASN A 40 -10.89 6.64 6.41
C ASN A 40 -11.90 5.52 6.81
N ARG A 41 -12.52 5.69 7.98
CA ARG A 41 -13.52 4.77 8.52
C ARG A 41 -14.83 4.72 7.72
N GLU A 42 -15.14 5.75 6.93
CA GLU A 42 -16.25 5.77 5.99
C GLU A 42 -15.91 5.01 4.69
N GLY A 43 -14.67 4.54 4.54
CA GLY A 43 -14.17 3.88 3.34
C GLY A 43 -13.79 4.86 2.23
N LEU A 44 -13.84 6.18 2.48
CA LEU A 44 -13.45 7.20 1.53
C LEU A 44 -11.93 7.25 1.39
N ILE A 45 -11.47 7.33 0.16
CA ILE A 45 -10.04 7.45 -0.16
C ILE A 45 -9.59 8.85 0.23
N MET A 46 -8.59 8.93 1.10
CA MET A 46 -7.96 10.17 1.51
C MET A 46 -6.72 10.47 0.68
N VAL A 47 -5.94 9.42 0.36
CA VAL A 47 -4.67 9.54 -0.35
C VAL A 47 -4.45 8.33 -1.25
N VAL A 48 -3.91 8.60 -2.44
CA VAL A 48 -3.37 7.60 -3.36
C VAL A 48 -1.94 8.03 -3.71
N CYS A 49 -1.00 7.10 -3.65
CA CYS A 49 0.37 7.34 -4.09
C CYS A 49 0.85 6.18 -4.97
N ILE A 50 1.61 6.52 -6.01
CA ILE A 50 2.26 5.56 -6.90
C ILE A 50 3.73 5.93 -6.97
N HIS A 51 4.62 5.01 -6.58
CA HIS A 51 6.06 5.21 -6.72
C HIS A 51 6.61 4.27 -7.79
N PRO A 52 7.01 4.77 -8.96
CA PRO A 52 7.78 4.00 -9.91
C PRO A 52 9.20 3.77 -9.37
N ASN A 53 9.69 2.55 -9.49
CA ASN A 53 10.99 2.13 -8.97
C ASN A 53 11.71 1.18 -9.96
N SER A 54 13.00 0.97 -9.72
CA SER A 54 13.86 0.07 -10.49
C SER A 54 14.88 -0.61 -9.58
N HIS A 55 15.69 -1.50 -10.17
CA HIS A 55 16.85 -2.14 -9.52
C HIS A 55 16.52 -3.15 -8.42
N ILE A 56 15.32 -3.74 -8.46
CA ILE A 56 14.99 -4.94 -7.67
C ILE A 56 14.78 -6.11 -8.62
N VAL A 57 15.40 -7.25 -8.29
CA VAL A 57 15.41 -8.45 -9.13
C VAL A 57 14.27 -9.42 -8.80
N ASP A 58 13.62 -9.21 -7.65
CA ASP A 58 12.70 -10.16 -7.04
C ASP A 58 11.40 -9.48 -6.54
N PRO A 59 10.21 -10.07 -6.82
CA PRO A 59 8.94 -9.48 -6.41
C PRO A 59 8.73 -9.43 -4.89
N PHE A 60 9.28 -10.36 -4.12
CA PHE A 60 9.17 -10.31 -2.65
C PHE A 60 9.97 -9.13 -2.08
N MET A 61 11.15 -8.85 -2.64
CA MET A 61 11.89 -7.63 -2.30
C MET A 61 11.13 -6.35 -2.69
N ALA A 62 10.39 -6.37 -3.81
CA ALA A 62 9.57 -5.23 -4.23
C ALA A 62 8.43 -4.96 -3.24
N GLU A 63 7.76 -6.00 -2.74
CA GLU A 63 6.73 -5.91 -1.69
C GLU A 63 7.29 -5.35 -0.37
N ALA A 64 8.45 -5.86 0.06
CA ALA A 64 9.12 -5.35 1.26
C ALA A 64 9.48 -3.87 1.11
N ARG A 65 9.90 -3.44 -0.10
CA ARG A 65 10.19 -2.04 -0.39
C ARG A 65 8.93 -1.18 -0.43
N ALA A 66 7.81 -1.68 -0.95
CA ALA A 66 6.53 -0.97 -0.89
C ALA A 66 6.04 -0.77 0.55
N CYS A 67 6.25 -1.76 1.42
CA CYS A 67 5.96 -1.63 2.85
C CYS A 67 6.81 -0.52 3.50
N GLU A 68 8.11 -0.47 3.21
CA GLU A 68 9.00 0.58 3.72
C GLU A 68 8.65 1.97 3.19
N GLN A 69 8.32 2.08 1.90
CA GLN A 69 7.83 3.33 1.30
C GLN A 69 6.52 3.78 1.93
N MET A 70 5.60 2.85 2.20
CA MET A 70 4.35 3.13 2.90
C MET A 70 4.58 3.67 4.31
N VAL A 71 5.47 3.05 5.10
CA VAL A 71 5.78 3.52 6.45
C VAL A 71 6.38 4.92 6.42
N SER A 72 7.33 5.16 5.51
CA SER A 72 7.98 6.47 5.36
C SER A 72 6.96 7.55 4.96
N PHE A 73 6.11 7.24 3.98
CA PHE A 73 5.05 8.15 3.53
C PHE A 73 4.03 8.46 4.64
N MET A 74 3.67 7.49 5.47
CA MET A 74 2.78 7.71 6.62
C MET A 74 3.42 8.66 7.65
N VAL A 75 4.72 8.52 7.91
CA VAL A 75 5.47 9.42 8.79
C VAL A 75 5.49 10.84 8.21
N ASP A 76 5.74 11.00 6.91
CA ASP A 76 5.76 12.30 6.24
C ASP A 76 4.39 13.01 6.29
N LEU A 77 3.30 12.24 6.26
CA LEU A 77 1.94 12.73 6.45
C LEU A 77 1.59 13.04 7.92
N GLY A 78 2.50 12.80 8.86
CA GLY A 78 2.33 13.06 10.28
C GLY A 78 1.56 11.98 11.03
N PHE A 79 1.29 10.84 10.41
CA PHE A 79 0.70 9.70 11.11
C PHE A 79 1.73 9.03 12.02
N LYS A 80 1.24 8.51 13.14
CA LYS A 80 2.03 7.76 14.13
C LYS A 80 1.48 6.34 14.23
N LYS A 81 2.35 5.43 14.69
CA LYS A 81 1.97 4.04 15.00
C LYS A 81 0.98 3.98 16.16
#